data_AF-A0A8C1U417-F1
#
_entry.id   AF-A0A8C1U417-F1
#
_cell.length_a   1.000
_cell.length_b   1.000
_cell.length_c   1.000
_cell.angle_alpha   90.00
_cell.angle_beta   90.00
_cell.angle_gamma   90.00
#
_symmetry.space_group_name_H-M   'P 1'
#
loop_
_entity.id
_entity.type
_entity.pdbx_description
1 polymer ?
#
loop_
_entity_poly.entity_id
_entity_poly.type
_entity_poly.pdbx_seq_one_letter_code
_entity_poly.pdbx_strand_id
1 'polypeptide(L)'
;MWWEKVSAEQKSVGSTSGMHTSVETSQLLKYRADVVVPSRMEEMIRVIRERDFPAFGELTMKDSNQFHAICLDTYPPIFYLNNMSHRIISLVHRYNQYYGETRVAYTFDAGPNAVIYTLQDHLPEFVQVVRHFFPPEVNGEEFVKGLTVCSADLSEELKRDINMEPTPKGIRYIISTKAGPGPCVVKDPNHHLLGADGLPKKSAISH
;
A
#
# COMPACT_ATOMS: atom_id res chain seq x y z
N MET A 1 -0.57 6.82 0.17
CA MET A 1 -0.25 6.60 -1.26
C MET A 1 -0.84 5.25 -1.63
N TRP A 2 -1.65 5.14 -2.68
CA TRP A 2 -2.26 3.85 -3.07
C TRP A 2 -1.36 3.14 -4.09
N TRP A 3 -1.31 1.81 -4.06
CA TRP A 3 -0.66 1.03 -5.11
C TRP A 3 -1.57 -0.10 -5.61
N GLU A 4 -1.57 -0.31 -6.92
CA GLU A 4 -2.16 -1.45 -7.62
C GLU A 4 -1.24 -1.66 -8.84
N LYS A 5 -0.74 -2.81 -9.28
CA LYS A 5 -0.94 -4.23 -9.06
C LYS A 5 0.46 -4.85 -9.08
N VAL A 6 0.89 -5.55 -8.02
CA VAL A 6 2.05 -6.47 -8.13
C VAL A 6 1.65 -7.59 -9.11
N SER A 7 2.57 -8.10 -9.91
CA SER A 7 2.30 -9.24 -10.81
C SER A 7 1.95 -10.49 -9.97
N ALA A 8 0.70 -10.60 -9.56
CA ALA A 8 0.20 -11.70 -8.78
C ALA A 8 -1.06 -12.24 -9.45
N GLU A 9 -1.07 -13.56 -9.62
CA GLU A 9 -2.24 -14.36 -9.93
C GLU A 9 -3.36 -14.08 -8.92
N GLN A 10 -4.59 -14.37 -9.33
CA GLN A 10 -5.85 -14.06 -8.64
C GLN A 10 -5.79 -14.24 -7.12
N LYS A 11 -6.45 -13.34 -6.36
CA LYS A 11 -6.60 -13.47 -4.89
C LYS A 11 -7.13 -14.87 -4.57
N SER A 12 -6.33 -15.69 -3.87
CA SER A 12 -6.71 -17.05 -3.50
C SER A 12 -7.86 -17.08 -2.49
N VAL A 13 -7.96 -16.07 -1.62
CA VAL A 13 -9.01 -15.95 -0.59
C VAL A 13 -9.56 -14.53 -0.53
N GLY A 14 -10.88 -14.38 -0.70
CA GLY A 14 -11.57 -13.10 -0.51
C GLY A 14 -11.58 -12.66 0.96
N SER A 15 -11.54 -11.35 1.23
CA SER A 15 -11.44 -10.80 2.60
C SER A 15 -12.57 -11.25 3.52
N THR A 16 -13.81 -11.36 3.03
CA THR A 16 -14.96 -11.79 3.85
C THR A 16 -14.80 -13.21 4.37
N SER A 17 -14.45 -14.14 3.48
CA SER A 17 -14.22 -15.54 3.86
C SER A 17 -12.99 -15.67 4.75
N GLY A 18 -11.88 -15.02 4.36
CA GLY A 18 -10.64 -15.06 5.13
C GLY A 18 -10.77 -14.54 6.56
N MET A 19 -11.51 -13.43 6.75
CA MET A 19 -11.75 -12.87 8.07
C MET A 19 -12.61 -13.81 8.94
N HIS A 20 -13.62 -14.45 8.37
CA HIS A 20 -14.45 -15.41 9.12
C HIS A 20 -13.63 -16.59 9.62
N THR A 21 -12.85 -17.22 8.73
CA THR A 21 -11.97 -18.33 9.09
C THR A 21 -10.94 -17.90 10.13
N SER A 22 -10.42 -16.66 10.05
CA SER A 22 -9.48 -16.13 11.04
C SER A 22 -10.12 -16.04 12.43
N VAL A 23 -11.38 -15.58 12.52
CA VAL A 23 -12.14 -15.52 13.78
C VAL A 23 -12.32 -16.91 14.38
N GLU A 24 -12.58 -17.90 13.54
CA GLU A 24 -12.84 -19.27 13.99
C GLU A 24 -11.57 -20.02 14.43
N THR A 25 -10.41 -19.68 13.85
CA THR A 25 -9.22 -20.56 13.93
C THR A 25 -7.95 -19.90 14.45
N SER A 26 -7.80 -18.57 14.35
CA SER A 26 -6.60 -17.87 14.84
C SER A 26 -6.73 -17.52 16.32
N GLN A 27 -5.87 -18.11 17.15
CA GLN A 27 -5.78 -17.74 18.57
C GLN A 27 -5.18 -16.34 18.75
N LEU A 28 -4.29 -15.92 17.84
CA LEU A 28 -3.68 -14.59 17.88
C LEU A 28 -4.67 -13.47 17.60
N LEU A 29 -5.71 -13.71 16.78
CA LEU A 29 -6.71 -12.70 16.46
C LEU A 29 -7.47 -12.23 17.71
N LYS A 30 -7.83 -13.15 18.60
CA LYS A 30 -8.52 -12.80 19.85
C LYS A 30 -7.68 -11.83 20.69
N TYR A 31 -6.40 -12.14 20.91
CA TYR A 31 -5.49 -11.25 21.64
C TYR A 31 -5.30 -9.90 20.94
N ARG A 32 -5.20 -9.88 19.60
CA ARG A 32 -5.12 -8.62 18.85
C ARG A 32 -6.35 -7.75 19.11
N ALA A 33 -7.54 -8.31 19.00
CA ALA A 33 -8.79 -7.56 19.14
C ALA A 33 -9.00 -7.05 20.58
N ASP A 34 -8.75 -7.90 21.58
CA ASP A 34 -9.05 -7.60 22.97
C ASP A 34 -7.99 -6.68 23.61
N VAL A 35 -6.72 -6.80 23.21
CA VAL A 35 -5.59 -6.16 23.93
C VAL A 35 -4.83 -5.17 23.05
N VAL A 36 -4.50 -5.54 21.81
CA VAL A 36 -3.56 -4.74 20.99
C VAL A 36 -4.26 -3.56 20.32
N VAL A 37 -5.35 -3.81 19.58
CA VAL A 37 -6.03 -2.79 18.76
C VAL A 37 -6.54 -1.61 19.58
N PRO A 38 -7.17 -1.78 20.77
CA PRO A 38 -7.64 -0.63 21.56
C PRO A 38 -6.53 0.38 21.86
N SER A 39 -5.38 -0.09 22.35
CA SER A 39 -4.23 0.78 22.64
C SER A 39 -3.64 1.44 21.39
N ARG A 40 -3.53 0.68 20.27
CA ARG A 40 -3.05 1.22 18.99
C ARG A 40 -3.98 2.28 18.42
N MET A 41 -5.30 2.14 18.62
CA MET A 41 -6.26 3.13 18.16
C MET A 41 -6.07 4.47 18.88
N GLU A 42 -5.92 4.44 20.21
CA GLU A 42 -5.64 5.65 21.00
C GLU A 42 -4.32 6.30 20.58
N GLU A 43 -3.27 5.49 20.40
CA GLU A 43 -1.97 5.96 19.94
C GLU A 43 -2.03 6.55 18.53
N MET A 44 -2.69 5.87 17.58
CA MET A 44 -2.83 6.33 16.20
C MET A 44 -3.58 7.68 16.13
N ILE A 45 -4.65 7.82 16.92
CA ILE A 45 -5.39 9.09 17.01
C ILE A 45 -4.48 10.22 17.52
N ARG A 46 -3.66 9.94 18.54
CA ARG A 46 -2.73 10.92 19.11
C ARG A 46 -1.68 11.35 18.07
N VAL A 47 -0.97 10.41 17.45
CA VAL A 47 0.12 10.72 16.50
C VAL A 47 -0.39 11.45 15.24
N ILE A 48 -1.61 11.15 14.78
CA ILE A 48 -2.25 11.90 13.68
C ILE A 48 -2.51 13.36 14.09
N ARG A 49 -3.01 13.60 15.31
CA ARG A 49 -3.27 14.96 15.82
C ARG A 49 -1.98 15.76 15.98
N GLU A 50 -0.93 15.11 16.46
CA GLU A 50 0.40 15.68 16.68
C GLU A 50 1.21 15.82 15.39
N ARG A 51 0.75 15.19 14.29
CA ARG A 51 1.46 15.13 13.00
C ARG A 51 2.84 14.48 13.11
N ASP A 52 2.98 13.52 14.02
CA ASP A 52 4.20 12.75 14.21
C ASP A 52 4.25 11.63 13.15
N PHE A 53 4.89 11.96 12.02
CA PHE A 53 5.02 11.01 10.91
C PHE A 53 5.85 9.76 11.28
N PRO A 54 7.01 9.88 11.98
CA PRO A 54 7.75 8.70 12.41
C PRO A 54 6.91 7.72 13.24
N ALA A 55 6.19 8.20 14.26
CA ALA A 55 5.35 7.35 15.10
C ALA A 55 4.15 6.79 14.33
N PHE A 56 3.50 7.60 13.48
CA PHE A 56 2.45 7.15 12.56
C PHE A 56 2.93 6.01 11.66
N GLY A 57 4.13 6.16 11.09
CA GLY A 57 4.72 5.21 10.16
C GLY A 57 5.05 3.88 10.83
N GLU A 58 5.68 3.92 11.99
CA GLU A 58 5.98 2.72 12.78
C GLU A 58 4.72 1.96 13.19
N LEU A 59 3.70 2.67 13.67
CA LEU A 59 2.44 2.06 14.10
C LEU A 59 1.69 1.43 12.92
N THR A 60 1.67 2.11 11.78
CA THR A 60 1.08 1.61 10.53
C THR A 60 1.75 0.32 10.06
N MET A 61 3.08 0.27 10.02
CA MET A 61 3.83 -0.93 9.62
C MET A 61 3.62 -2.09 10.61
N LYS A 62 3.64 -1.81 11.92
CA LYS A 62 3.35 -2.81 12.97
C LYS A 62 1.95 -3.39 12.86
N ASP A 63 0.96 -2.57 12.50
CA ASP A 63 -0.41 -3.01 12.38
C ASP A 63 -0.67 -3.84 11.12
N SER A 64 -0.10 -3.41 9.99
CA SER A 64 -0.06 -4.21 8.76
C SER A 64 0.61 -5.57 9.02
N ASN A 65 1.77 -5.61 9.65
CA ASN A 65 2.50 -6.86 9.90
C ASN A 65 1.69 -7.82 10.80
N GLN A 66 1.06 -7.31 11.86
CA GLN A 66 0.28 -8.15 12.77
C GLN A 66 -1.00 -8.67 12.11
N PHE A 67 -1.64 -7.88 11.24
CA PHE A 67 -2.75 -8.36 10.42
C PHE A 67 -2.33 -9.57 9.58
N HIS A 68 -1.20 -9.49 8.85
CA HIS A 68 -0.71 -10.61 8.05
C HIS A 68 -0.18 -11.78 8.88
N ALA A 69 0.29 -11.54 10.11
CA ALA A 69 0.65 -12.62 11.04
C ALA A 69 -0.59 -13.45 11.48
N ILE A 70 -1.75 -12.80 11.64
CA ILE A 70 -3.01 -13.50 11.93
C ILE A 70 -3.52 -14.27 10.73
N CYS A 71 -3.39 -13.70 9.52
CA CYS A 71 -3.67 -14.43 8.30
C CYS A 71 -2.83 -15.71 8.21
N LEU A 72 -1.56 -15.66 8.64
CA LEU A 72 -0.68 -16.83 8.70
C LEU A 72 -1.04 -17.83 9.83
N ASP A 73 -1.55 -17.34 10.96
CA ASP A 73 -2.01 -18.15 12.11
C ASP A 73 -3.39 -18.81 11.89
N THR A 74 -4.15 -18.34 10.89
CA THR A 74 -5.44 -18.92 10.49
C THR A 74 -5.26 -20.33 9.93
N TYR A 75 -6.25 -21.22 10.10
CA TYR A 75 -6.21 -22.58 9.54
C TYR A 75 -7.39 -22.88 8.60
N PRO A 76 -7.16 -23.17 7.30
CA PRO A 76 -5.86 -23.17 6.62
C PRO A 76 -5.26 -21.74 6.50
N PRO A 77 -3.92 -21.61 6.42
CA PRO A 77 -3.25 -20.32 6.41
C PRO A 77 -3.59 -19.48 5.17
N ILE A 78 -3.67 -18.17 5.38
CA ILE A 78 -3.96 -17.18 4.35
C ILE A 78 -2.69 -16.39 4.03
N PHE A 79 -2.28 -16.43 2.76
CA PHE A 79 -1.11 -15.71 2.27
C PHE A 79 -1.52 -14.58 1.32
N TYR A 80 -1.53 -13.35 1.82
CA TYR A 80 -1.75 -12.16 0.99
C TYR A 80 -0.44 -11.56 0.46
N LEU A 81 0.61 -11.59 1.28
CA LEU A 81 1.92 -11.08 0.91
C LEU A 81 2.64 -12.12 0.06
N ASN A 82 3.31 -11.64 -1.00
CA ASN A 82 4.17 -12.46 -1.83
C ASN A 82 5.63 -11.97 -1.74
N ASN A 83 6.52 -12.62 -2.50
CA ASN A 83 7.94 -12.26 -2.54
C ASN A 83 8.16 -10.78 -2.86
N MET A 84 7.34 -10.18 -3.74
CA MET A 84 7.46 -8.77 -4.07
C MET A 84 7.04 -7.87 -2.90
N SER A 85 5.96 -8.23 -2.19
CA SER A 85 5.54 -7.53 -0.97
C SER A 85 6.68 -7.50 0.06
N HIS A 86 7.35 -8.64 0.29
CA HIS A 86 8.49 -8.71 1.20
C HIS A 86 9.71 -7.90 0.73
N ARG A 87 9.96 -7.83 -0.59
CA ARG A 87 11.01 -6.96 -1.14
C ARG A 87 10.69 -5.48 -0.92
N ILE A 88 9.43 -5.07 -1.08
CA ILE A 88 9.01 -3.69 -0.78
C ILE A 88 9.16 -3.37 0.71
N ILE A 89 8.78 -4.31 1.60
CA ILE A 89 9.00 -4.19 3.04
C ILE A 89 10.49 -3.96 3.35
N SER A 90 11.38 -4.79 2.75
CA SER A 90 12.83 -4.64 2.90
C SER A 90 13.32 -3.29 2.37
N LEU A 91 12.82 -2.82 1.23
CA LEU A 91 13.19 -1.52 0.67
C LEU A 91 12.87 -0.39 1.64
N VAL A 92 11.65 -0.37 2.19
CA VAL A 92 11.21 0.68 3.11
C VAL A 92 12.06 0.70 4.38
N HIS A 93 12.33 -0.46 4.98
CA HIS A 93 13.18 -0.54 6.18
C HIS A 93 14.60 -0.06 5.91
N ARG A 94 15.22 -0.47 4.79
CA ARG A 94 16.57 -0.03 4.42
C ARG A 94 16.63 1.48 4.11
N TYR A 95 15.62 2.01 3.42
CA TYR A 95 15.50 3.44 3.16
C TYR A 95 15.40 4.26 4.46
N ASN A 96 14.54 3.84 5.40
CA ASN A 96 14.44 4.49 6.70
C ASN A 96 15.72 4.35 7.53
N GLN A 97 16.38 3.19 7.48
CA GLN A 97 17.64 2.94 8.19
C GLN A 97 18.75 3.88 7.70
N TYR A 98 18.89 4.06 6.39
CA TYR A 98 19.87 4.99 5.81
C TYR A 98 19.72 6.40 6.38
N TYR A 99 18.48 6.87 6.54
CA TYR A 99 18.19 8.20 7.08
C TYR A 99 18.17 8.29 8.61
N GLY A 100 18.24 7.16 9.30
CA GLY A 100 18.11 7.10 10.76
C GLY A 100 16.75 7.53 11.29
N GLU A 101 15.74 7.67 10.42
CA GLU A 101 14.38 8.08 10.78
C GLU A 101 13.33 7.43 9.88
N THR A 102 12.10 7.28 10.38
CA THR A 102 11.00 6.73 9.58
C THR A 102 10.45 7.81 8.65
N ARG A 103 10.92 7.82 7.40
CA ARG A 103 10.47 8.72 6.31
C ARG A 103 9.39 8.13 5.43
N VAL A 104 9.29 6.80 5.43
CA VAL A 104 8.36 6.04 4.61
C VAL A 104 7.76 4.92 5.44
N ALA A 105 6.48 4.65 5.27
CA ALA A 105 5.79 3.54 5.90
C ALA A 105 5.03 2.73 4.87
N TYR A 106 4.88 1.43 5.10
CA TYR A 106 4.05 0.56 4.27
C TYR A 106 2.83 0.04 5.04
N THR A 107 1.77 -0.27 4.33
CA THR A 107 0.68 -1.12 4.78
C THR A 107 0.17 -1.97 3.62
N PHE A 108 -0.40 -3.13 3.94
CA PHE A 108 -0.91 -4.09 2.98
C PHE A 108 -2.28 -4.58 3.44
N ASP A 109 -3.28 -4.52 2.55
CA ASP A 109 -4.61 -5.07 2.80
C ASP A 109 -4.66 -6.58 2.41
N ALA A 110 -5.85 -7.09 2.07
CA ALA A 110 -6.05 -8.43 1.54
C ALA A 110 -5.53 -8.60 0.11
N GLY A 111 -4.21 -8.48 -0.07
CA GLY A 111 -3.49 -8.69 -1.33
C GLY A 111 -2.03 -8.21 -1.27
N PRO A 112 -1.24 -8.44 -2.33
CA PRO A 112 0.20 -8.19 -2.32
C PRO A 112 0.59 -6.72 -2.58
N ASN A 113 -0.39 -5.85 -2.81
CA ASN A 113 -0.16 -4.45 -3.18
C ASN A 113 0.26 -3.63 -1.96
N ALA A 114 1.39 -2.91 -2.07
CA ALA A 114 1.93 -2.08 -1.00
C ALA A 114 1.35 -0.67 -1.03
N VAL A 115 0.58 -0.27 -0.03
CA VAL A 115 0.20 1.13 0.18
C VAL A 115 1.34 1.79 0.95
N ILE A 116 1.91 2.85 0.39
CA ILE A 116 3.04 3.57 1.00
C ILE A 116 2.53 4.88 1.61
N TYR A 117 3.07 5.31 2.74
CA TYR A 117 2.88 6.66 3.26
C TYR A 117 4.24 7.33 3.33
N THR A 118 4.31 8.59 2.91
CA THR A 118 5.49 9.43 3.02
C THR A 118 5.06 10.89 2.94
N LEU A 119 5.90 11.79 3.46
CA LEU A 119 5.69 13.23 3.34
C LEU A 119 6.07 13.71 1.93
N GLN A 120 5.49 14.83 1.52
CA GLN A 120 5.68 15.39 0.18
C GLN A 120 7.16 15.62 -0.16
N ASP A 121 7.96 16.00 0.83
CA ASP A 121 9.39 16.30 0.66
C ASP A 121 10.23 15.05 0.32
N HIS A 122 9.79 13.87 0.73
CA HIS A 122 10.50 12.60 0.48
C HIS A 122 9.97 11.85 -0.75
N LEU A 123 8.78 12.23 -1.25
CA LEU A 123 8.11 11.53 -2.35
C LEU A 123 8.96 11.46 -3.64
N PRO A 124 9.57 12.56 -4.14
CA PRO A 124 10.38 12.51 -5.36
C PRO A 124 11.52 11.49 -5.28
N GLU A 125 12.28 11.52 -4.18
CA GLU A 125 13.41 10.62 -3.97
C GLU A 125 12.96 9.17 -3.83
N PHE A 126 11.94 8.91 -3.00
CA PHE A 126 11.47 7.55 -2.78
C PHE A 126 10.91 6.91 -4.06
N VAL A 127 10.22 7.69 -4.91
CA VAL A 127 9.77 7.20 -6.23
C VAL A 127 10.95 6.82 -7.11
N GLN A 128 12.05 7.56 -7.05
CA GLN A 128 13.25 7.23 -7.81
C GLN A 128 13.94 5.97 -7.24
N VAL A 129 14.00 5.83 -5.91
CA VAL A 129 14.45 4.59 -5.26
C VAL A 129 13.63 3.39 -5.76
N VAL A 130 12.31 3.52 -5.81
CA VAL A 130 11.42 2.48 -6.36
C VAL A 130 11.73 2.20 -7.83
N ARG A 131 11.92 3.22 -8.67
CA ARG A 131 12.30 3.03 -10.09
C ARG A 131 13.65 2.32 -10.25
N HIS A 132 14.60 2.59 -9.37
CA HIS A 132 15.93 1.99 -9.43
C HIS A 132 15.89 0.50 -9.06
N PHE A 133 15.25 0.15 -7.94
CA PHE A 133 15.20 -1.23 -7.44
C PHE A 133 14.07 -2.07 -8.05
N PHE A 134 13.07 -1.43 -8.67
CA PHE A 134 12.00 -2.08 -9.42
C PHE A 134 11.80 -1.40 -10.79
N PRO A 135 12.75 -1.56 -11.72
CA PRO A 135 12.67 -0.92 -13.03
C PRO A 135 11.38 -1.26 -13.78
N PRO A 136 10.66 -0.24 -14.31
CA PRO A 136 9.43 -0.46 -15.05
C PRO A 136 9.66 -1.26 -16.34
N GLU A 137 8.60 -1.88 -16.85
CA GLU A 137 8.60 -2.31 -18.24
C GLU A 137 8.63 -1.11 -19.19
N VAL A 138 9.50 -1.19 -20.21
CA VAL A 138 9.51 -0.22 -21.31
C VAL A 138 8.43 -0.64 -22.30
N ASN A 139 7.15 -0.41 -21.97
CA ASN A 139 6.00 -0.81 -22.79
C ASN A 139 5.06 0.36 -23.15
N GLY A 140 5.48 1.60 -22.89
CA GLY A 140 4.70 2.81 -23.22
C GLY A 140 3.59 3.16 -22.22
N GLU A 141 3.30 2.31 -21.22
CA GLU A 141 2.39 2.69 -20.12
C GLU A 141 3.07 3.64 -19.13
N GLU A 142 2.32 4.62 -18.62
CA GLU A 142 2.83 5.55 -17.61
C GLU A 142 3.08 4.82 -16.28
N PHE A 143 4.36 4.76 -15.88
CA PHE A 143 4.75 4.09 -14.64
C PHE A 143 4.26 4.80 -13.38
N VAL A 144 4.09 6.13 -13.40
CA VAL A 144 3.55 6.90 -12.27
C VAL A 144 2.27 7.60 -12.72
N LYS A 145 1.12 7.18 -12.18
CA LYS A 145 -0.19 7.75 -12.49
C LYS A 145 -0.65 8.66 -11.35
N GLY A 146 -1.57 9.57 -11.63
CA GLY A 146 -2.18 10.45 -10.63
C GLY A 146 -1.42 11.77 -10.48
N LEU A 147 -1.08 12.16 -9.25
CA LEU A 147 -0.35 13.40 -8.99
C LEU A 147 1.06 13.35 -9.60
N THR A 148 1.43 14.41 -10.31
CA THR A 148 2.78 14.57 -10.86
C THR A 148 3.82 14.53 -9.75
N VAL A 149 4.87 13.73 -9.95
CA VAL A 149 6.01 13.62 -9.04
C VAL A 149 7.23 14.22 -9.73
N CYS A 150 7.86 15.21 -9.10
CA CYS A 150 9.10 15.80 -9.60
C CYS A 150 10.19 14.72 -9.70
N SER A 151 11.12 14.91 -10.64
CA SER A 151 12.32 14.08 -10.66
C SER A 151 13.23 14.46 -9.49
N ALA A 152 13.93 13.47 -8.95
CA ALA A 152 15.01 13.65 -7.99
C ALA A 152 16.18 12.78 -8.42
N ASP A 153 17.39 13.18 -8.04
CA ASP A 153 18.57 12.36 -8.25
C ASP A 153 18.76 11.41 -7.06
N LEU A 154 19.23 10.20 -7.34
CA LEU A 154 19.58 9.23 -6.32
C LEU A 154 21.09 9.25 -6.10
N SER A 155 21.51 9.52 -4.87
CA SER A 155 22.92 9.43 -4.50
C SER A 155 23.42 7.99 -4.61
N GLU A 156 24.68 7.82 -5.03
CA GLU A 156 25.33 6.49 -5.05
C GLU A 156 25.49 5.90 -3.66
N GLU A 157 25.55 6.76 -2.63
CA GLU A 157 25.60 6.34 -1.23
C GLU A 157 24.30 5.65 -0.80
N LEU A 158 23.15 6.25 -1.10
CA LEU A 158 21.84 5.67 -0.81
C LEU A 158 21.64 4.34 -1.55
N LYS A 159 22.03 4.26 -2.83
CA LYS A 159 21.94 3.00 -3.60
C LYS A 159 22.76 1.89 -2.97
N ARG A 160 23.99 2.21 -2.58
CA ARG A 160 24.93 1.27 -1.95
C ARG A 160 24.46 0.82 -0.57
N ASP A 161 23.87 1.71 0.24
CA ASP A 161 23.37 1.35 1.56
C ASP A 161 22.10 0.49 1.48
N ILE A 162 21.18 0.82 0.57
CA ILE A 162 20.00 -0.02 0.32
C ILE A 162 20.42 -1.42 -0.16
N ASN A 163 21.48 -1.57 -0.96
CA ASN A 163 22.10 -2.87 -1.27
C ASN A 163 21.11 -3.98 -1.70
N MET A 164 20.16 -3.66 -2.58
CA MET A 164 19.19 -4.61 -3.11
C MET A 164 19.44 -4.85 -4.60
N GLU A 165 19.38 -6.10 -5.04
CA GLU A 165 19.39 -6.41 -6.48
C GLU A 165 18.13 -5.86 -7.16
N PRO A 166 18.22 -5.11 -8.27
CA PRO A 166 17.03 -4.66 -8.98
C PRO A 166 16.14 -5.83 -9.43
N THR A 167 14.83 -5.63 -9.37
CA THR A 167 13.84 -6.61 -9.85
C THR A 167 12.99 -5.98 -10.94
N PRO A 168 13.43 -6.05 -12.21
CA PRO A 168 12.66 -5.55 -13.33
C PRO A 168 11.27 -6.15 -13.34
N LYS A 169 10.27 -5.38 -13.74
CA LYS A 169 8.86 -5.83 -13.88
C LYS A 169 8.21 -6.30 -12.57
N GLY A 170 8.88 -6.14 -11.42
CA GLY A 170 8.31 -6.51 -10.13
C GLY A 170 7.11 -5.65 -9.74
N ILE A 171 7.05 -4.45 -10.28
CA ILE A 171 6.07 -3.44 -10.00
C ILE A 171 5.46 -2.97 -11.33
N ARG A 172 4.13 -2.98 -11.44
CA ARG A 172 3.43 -2.59 -12.68
C ARG A 172 3.36 -1.07 -12.89
N TYR A 173 2.83 -0.32 -11.92
CA TYR A 173 2.73 1.15 -11.95
C TYR A 173 2.38 1.71 -10.56
N ILE A 174 2.74 2.96 -10.30
CA ILE A 174 2.50 3.74 -9.07
C ILE A 174 1.20 4.53 -9.21
N ILE A 175 0.39 4.64 -8.15
CA ILE A 175 -0.67 5.66 -8.07
C ILE A 175 -0.30 6.71 -7.01
N SER A 176 0.12 7.89 -7.46
CA SER A 176 0.43 9.01 -6.60
C SER A 176 -0.84 9.79 -6.24
N THR A 177 -1.13 9.92 -4.95
CA THR A 177 -2.30 10.65 -4.44
C THR A 177 -2.06 11.12 -2.99
N LYS A 178 -2.98 11.92 -2.47
CA LYS A 178 -2.93 12.54 -1.14
C LYS A 178 -4.24 12.33 -0.37
N ALA A 179 -4.24 12.66 0.93
CA ALA A 179 -5.46 12.71 1.71
C ALA A 179 -6.49 13.64 1.04
N GLY A 180 -7.72 13.15 0.89
CA GLY A 180 -8.81 13.83 0.18
C GLY A 180 -10.04 14.03 1.06
N PRO A 181 -11.05 14.76 0.55
CA PRO A 181 -12.32 14.93 1.24
C PRO A 181 -13.15 13.65 1.24
N GLY A 182 -14.25 13.66 1.99
CA GLY A 182 -15.28 12.62 1.91
C GLY A 182 -16.08 12.66 0.59
N PRO A 183 -17.14 11.85 0.47
CA PRO A 183 -17.99 11.80 -0.72
C PRO A 183 -18.58 13.17 -1.10
N CYS A 184 -18.59 13.48 -2.39
CA CYS A 184 -19.12 14.73 -2.94
C CYS A 184 -20.27 14.45 -3.93
N VAL A 185 -21.30 15.30 -3.89
CA VAL A 185 -22.38 15.27 -4.89
C VAL A 185 -21.88 15.87 -6.20
N VAL A 186 -21.99 15.11 -7.29
CA VAL A 186 -21.69 15.61 -8.64
C VAL A 186 -22.96 16.17 -9.26
N LYS A 187 -23.03 17.49 -9.40
CA LYS A 187 -24.23 18.19 -9.91
C LYS A 187 -24.32 18.25 -11.44
N ASP A 188 -23.20 18.06 -12.13
CA ASP A 188 -23.15 18.13 -13.58
C ASP A 188 -23.76 16.86 -14.22
N PRO A 189 -24.88 16.97 -14.96
CA PRO A 189 -25.54 15.83 -15.59
C PRO A 189 -24.67 15.04 -16.57
N ASN A 190 -23.60 15.64 -17.09
CA ASN A 190 -22.65 14.95 -17.97
C ASN A 190 -21.95 13.79 -17.25
N HIS A 191 -21.77 13.91 -15.94
CA HIS A 191 -21.14 12.89 -15.10
C HIS A 191 -22.12 11.82 -14.61
N HIS A 192 -23.42 11.94 -14.91
CA HIS A 192 -24.37 10.87 -14.61
C HIS A 192 -23.98 9.60 -15.37
N LEU A 193 -24.01 8.46 -14.68
CA LEU A 193 -23.69 7.16 -15.28
C LEU A 193 -24.88 6.55 -16.05
N LEU A 194 -26.10 7.04 -15.80
CA LEU A 194 -27.32 6.61 -16.46
C LEU A 194 -27.82 7.67 -17.46
N GLY A 195 -28.42 7.22 -18.56
CA GLY A 195 -29.14 8.04 -19.53
C GLY A 195 -30.54 8.41 -19.04
N ALA A 196 -31.26 9.17 -19.87
CA ALA A 196 -32.65 9.57 -19.59
C ALA A 196 -33.62 8.38 -19.56
N ASP A 197 -33.25 7.27 -20.19
CA ASP A 197 -33.93 5.98 -20.21
C ASP A 197 -33.67 5.14 -18.94
N GLY A 198 -32.82 5.62 -18.03
CA GLY A 198 -32.41 4.90 -16.82
C GLY A 198 -31.40 3.78 -17.08
N LEU A 199 -30.85 3.67 -18.30
CA LEU A 199 -29.85 2.66 -18.65
C LEU A 199 -28.42 3.23 -18.58
N PRO A 200 -27.40 2.40 -18.35
CA PRO A 200 -26.01 2.85 -18.34
C PRO A 200 -25.61 3.54 -19.66
N LYS A 201 -25.02 4.73 -19.59
CA LYS A 201 -24.51 5.45 -20.78
C LYS A 201 -23.40 4.69 -21.50
N LYS A 202 -22.65 3.85 -20.78
CA LYS A 202 -21.65 2.94 -21.31
C LYS A 202 -22.04 1.52 -20.92
N SER A 203 -22.60 0.78 -21.85
CA SER A 203 -22.81 -0.66 -21.69
C SER A 203 -21.45 -1.36 -21.70
N ALA A 204 -21.24 -2.33 -20.81
CA ALA A 204 -20.07 -3.20 -20.92
C ALA A 204 -20.17 -3.92 -22.28
N ILE A 205 -19.20 -3.68 -23.17
CA ILE A 205 -19.07 -4.49 -24.38
C ILE A 205 -18.75 -5.91 -23.88
N SER A 206 -19.69 -6.83 -24.07
CA SER A 206 -19.46 -8.26 -23.88
C SER A 206 -18.40 -8.70 -24.89
N HIS A 207 -17.17 -8.87 -24.43
CA HIS A 207 -16.14 -9.65 -25.11
C HIS A 207 -16.19 -11.09 -24.64
#